data_AF-A0A7V2RM02-F1
#
_entry.id   AF-A0A7V2RM02-F1
#
_cell.length_a   1.000
_cell.length_b   1.000
_cell.length_c   1.000
_cell.angle_alpha   90.00
_cell.angle_beta   90.00
_cell.angle_gamma   90.00
#
_symmetry.space_group_name_H-M   'P 1'
#
loop_
_entity.id
_entity.type
_entity.pdbx_description
1 polymer ?
#
loop_
_entity_poly.entity_id
_entity_poly.type
_entity_poly.pdbx_seq_one_letter_code
_entity_poly.pdbx_strand_id
1 'polypeptide(L)'
;MKTTTVEQQALSENIIKKVALRFFRQYYKFRLRYEDQPVIAKYDLEGVGGIIADGYYSFKKTDGRTFSATFEATSKASRDEVIYKPQMRILFWDGVAVASLATLVLVALNYFQKFQVLDERTVWVRLLLLLVSMVVSFFVFYLIAKNFRRYRYIYAVEQFKRYHADEQWIALAEDVFPNSSDKYFRELKEQCIYNGIGLLQVQHNLDTKILVTPSRQDIFLGKRKEVDFMPKKLAEQQMAENKFNAKWALLQSWMPGFLKNDKSVLRFQRSYNSQIGIAMGCFLLIGFLFMKEMELSGYQFVDRSEYRNDIAKSESNQVREQPEVLGDSLLPMENNSLEAKDFEGKIWTPKKKEQPKPAAKQAPPPPKPLKPKDTTEIVINQKGEKPIAYDCTRFYTFETNKYVIEEGVYPNWPRAERRLALLRNSSIPSAALLKSCFFPNEDGFMIYLGEIYNSPEEASQYIEKLNGVQQTMVRNVRQLKIVKLRPTRRF
;
A
#
# COMPACT_ATOMS: atom_id res chain seq x y z
N MET A 1 -44.26 -12.29 -25.45
CA MET A 1 -43.78 -10.99 -24.94
C MET A 1 -42.37 -10.76 -25.45
N LYS A 2 -42.19 -9.83 -26.41
CA LYS A 2 -40.85 -9.38 -26.81
C LYS A 2 -40.37 -8.42 -25.72
N THR A 3 -39.42 -8.86 -24.91
CA THR A 3 -38.67 -7.97 -24.01
C THR A 3 -37.88 -7.00 -24.89
N THR A 4 -38.40 -5.80 -25.07
CA THR A 4 -37.64 -4.67 -25.61
C THR A 4 -36.54 -4.38 -24.61
N THR A 5 -35.34 -4.92 -24.86
CA THR A 5 -34.12 -4.43 -24.22
C THR A 5 -33.95 -3.00 -24.70
N VAL A 6 -34.43 -2.05 -23.89
CA VAL A 6 -34.06 -0.64 -24.02
C VAL A 6 -32.54 -0.62 -23.90
N GLU A 7 -31.86 -0.38 -25.01
CA GLU A 7 -30.42 -0.20 -25.05
C GLU A 7 -30.12 1.04 -24.19
N GLN A 8 -29.74 0.81 -22.94
CA GLN A 8 -29.44 1.88 -21.99
C GLN A 8 -28.25 2.66 -22.54
N GLN A 9 -28.52 3.90 -22.95
CA GLN A 9 -27.51 4.78 -23.51
C GLN A 9 -26.42 5.04 -22.46
N ALA A 10 -25.17 4.74 -22.82
CA ALA A 10 -24.02 4.91 -21.93
C ALA A 10 -23.90 6.37 -21.46
N LEU A 11 -23.66 6.56 -20.16
CA LEU A 11 -23.50 7.89 -19.58
C LEU A 11 -22.19 8.53 -20.05
N SER A 12 -22.27 9.73 -20.63
CA SER A 12 -21.07 10.48 -21.01
C SER A 12 -20.39 11.10 -19.79
N GLU A 13 -19.07 11.25 -19.87
CA GLU A 13 -18.27 11.83 -18.79
C GLU A 13 -18.75 13.22 -18.36
N ASN A 14 -19.12 14.08 -19.31
CA ASN A 14 -19.67 15.41 -19.04
C ASN A 14 -20.96 15.39 -18.22
N ILE A 15 -21.81 14.37 -18.42
CA ILE A 15 -23.03 14.20 -17.62
C ILE A 15 -22.64 13.80 -16.19
N ILE A 16 -21.72 12.86 -16.04
CA ILE A 16 -21.20 12.41 -14.75
C ILE A 16 -20.59 13.58 -13.97
N LYS A 17 -19.76 14.42 -14.62
CA LYS A 17 -19.18 15.63 -14.00
C LYS A 17 -20.27 16.54 -13.44
N LYS A 18 -21.31 16.83 -14.23
CA LYS A 18 -22.44 17.69 -13.80
C LYS A 18 -23.21 17.11 -12.61
N VAL A 19 -23.50 15.81 -12.65
CA VAL A 19 -24.22 15.12 -11.58
C VAL A 19 -23.37 15.06 -10.30
N ALA A 20 -22.07 14.77 -10.41
CA ALA A 20 -21.14 14.74 -9.30
C ALA A 20 -20.99 16.13 -8.63
N LEU A 21 -20.90 17.21 -9.41
CA LEU A 21 -20.83 18.56 -8.83
C LEU A 21 -22.15 18.98 -8.18
N ARG A 22 -23.31 18.58 -8.74
CA ARG A 22 -24.62 18.76 -8.08
C ARG A 22 -24.65 18.02 -6.75
N PHE A 23 -24.17 16.77 -6.73
CA PHE A 23 -24.01 16.01 -5.50
C PHE A 23 -23.10 16.73 -4.51
N PHE A 24 -21.96 17.31 -4.92
CA PHE A 24 -21.06 18.05 -4.02
C PHE A 24 -21.75 19.26 -3.38
N ARG A 25 -22.46 20.07 -4.18
CA ARG A 25 -23.20 21.24 -3.65
C ARG A 25 -24.19 20.85 -2.56
N GLN A 26 -24.86 19.72 -2.74
CA GLN A 26 -25.82 19.20 -1.78
C GLN A 26 -25.13 18.54 -0.58
N TYR A 27 -24.15 17.69 -0.84
CA TYR A 27 -23.39 16.92 0.16
C TYR A 27 -22.60 17.81 1.12
N TYR A 28 -22.11 18.96 0.64
CA TYR A 28 -21.39 19.95 1.46
C TYR A 28 -22.25 21.15 1.88
N LYS A 29 -23.56 21.15 1.59
CA LYS A 29 -24.44 22.30 1.85
C LYS A 29 -24.39 22.77 3.31
N PHE A 30 -24.39 21.83 4.24
CA PHE A 30 -24.47 22.09 5.68
C PHE A 30 -23.12 22.07 6.40
N ARG A 31 -21.99 22.07 5.67
CA ARG A 31 -20.70 22.25 6.34
C ARG A 31 -20.56 23.69 6.82
N LEU A 32 -20.09 23.82 8.06
CA LEU A 32 -19.75 25.10 8.67
C LEU A 32 -18.77 25.86 7.77
N ARG A 33 -19.18 27.04 7.35
CA ARG A 33 -18.42 27.93 6.48
C ARG A 33 -18.73 29.38 6.81
N TYR A 34 -17.83 30.26 6.42
CA TYR A 34 -18.10 31.69 6.43
C TYR A 34 -19.19 32.02 5.39
N GLU A 35 -20.31 32.58 5.84
CA GLU A 35 -21.46 32.91 4.97
C GLU A 35 -21.13 34.04 3.98
N ASP A 36 -20.20 34.91 4.33
CA ASP A 36 -19.73 36.06 3.56
C ASP A 36 -18.73 35.69 2.45
N GLN A 37 -18.24 34.44 2.41
CA GLN A 37 -17.24 34.00 1.45
C GLN A 37 -17.87 33.14 0.34
N PRO A 38 -17.48 33.36 -0.94
CA PRO A 38 -18.08 32.63 -2.05
C PRO A 38 -17.68 31.14 -2.05
N VAL A 39 -18.65 30.29 -2.37
CA VAL A 39 -18.40 28.88 -2.68
C VAL A 39 -17.92 28.77 -4.12
N ILE A 40 -16.75 28.16 -4.33
CA ILE A 40 -16.17 27.94 -5.65
C ILE A 40 -16.51 26.53 -6.08
N ALA A 41 -17.25 26.38 -7.18
CA ALA A 41 -17.60 25.09 -7.78
C ALA A 41 -17.35 25.15 -9.29
N LYS A 42 -16.28 24.51 -9.76
CA LYS A 42 -15.81 24.58 -11.15
C LYS A 42 -15.49 23.19 -11.71
N TYR A 43 -15.51 23.08 -13.03
CA TYR A 43 -15.10 21.89 -13.78
C TYR A 43 -13.73 22.12 -14.43
N ASP A 44 -13.05 21.03 -14.75
CA ASP A 44 -11.82 20.98 -15.57
C ASP A 44 -10.78 22.04 -15.14
N LEU A 45 -10.37 21.97 -13.87
CA LEU A 45 -9.34 22.85 -13.34
C LEU A 45 -7.96 22.24 -13.54
N GLU A 46 -7.02 23.09 -13.96
CA GLU A 46 -5.61 22.72 -14.07
C GLU A 46 -4.83 23.35 -12.92
N GLY A 47 -4.13 22.50 -12.18
CA GLY A 47 -3.20 22.88 -11.14
C GLY A 47 -1.77 22.97 -11.67
N VAL A 48 -0.92 23.69 -10.93
CA VAL A 48 0.51 23.82 -11.22
C VAL A 48 1.15 22.43 -11.33
N GLY A 49 1.89 22.18 -12.43
CA GLY A 49 2.51 20.88 -12.71
C GLY A 49 1.70 19.94 -13.61
N GLY A 50 0.64 20.44 -14.27
CA GLY A 50 -0.16 19.68 -15.24
C GLY A 50 -1.06 18.63 -14.59
N ILE A 51 -1.52 18.93 -13.37
CA ILE A 51 -2.50 18.13 -12.64
C ILE A 51 -3.88 18.65 -13.03
N ILE A 52 -4.73 17.78 -13.56
CA ILE A 52 -6.10 18.14 -13.96
C ILE A 52 -7.04 17.48 -12.97
N ALA A 53 -8.04 18.22 -12.51
CA ALA A 53 -9.16 17.68 -11.76
C ALA A 53 -10.45 17.98 -12.53
N ASP A 54 -11.25 16.94 -12.77
CA ASP A 54 -12.52 17.06 -13.50
C ASP A 54 -13.52 17.96 -12.79
N GLY A 55 -13.50 17.97 -11.46
CA GLY A 55 -14.28 18.90 -10.67
C GLY A 55 -13.60 19.31 -9.38
N TYR A 56 -13.92 20.53 -8.97
CA TYR A 56 -13.37 21.18 -7.78
C TYR A 56 -14.46 21.95 -7.05
N TYR A 57 -14.52 21.75 -5.73
CA TYR A 57 -15.43 22.41 -4.82
C TYR A 57 -14.68 22.93 -3.60
N SER A 58 -14.81 24.22 -3.30
CA SER A 58 -14.07 24.84 -2.21
C SER A 58 -14.82 25.98 -1.54
N PHE A 59 -14.57 26.16 -0.25
CA PHE A 59 -15.10 27.25 0.59
C PHE A 59 -14.19 27.50 1.80
N LYS A 60 -14.29 28.68 2.42
CA LYS A 60 -13.59 28.96 3.68
C LYS A 60 -14.36 28.41 4.88
N LYS A 61 -13.70 27.57 5.69
CA LYS A 61 -14.19 27.07 6.97
C LYS A 61 -14.14 28.19 8.01
N THR A 62 -14.89 28.04 9.10
CA THR A 62 -14.95 29.00 10.23
C THR A 62 -13.63 29.13 10.99
N ASP A 63 -12.70 28.18 10.83
CA ASP A 63 -11.34 28.23 11.37
C ASP A 63 -10.37 29.04 10.49
N GLY A 64 -10.86 29.64 9.40
CA GLY A 64 -10.08 30.40 8.43
C GLY A 64 -9.38 29.55 7.36
N ARG A 65 -9.38 28.22 7.49
CA ARG A 65 -8.76 27.32 6.50
C ARG A 65 -9.67 27.12 5.29
N THR A 66 -9.08 26.87 4.13
CA THR A 66 -9.83 26.52 2.93
C THR A 66 -10.17 25.04 2.95
N PHE A 67 -11.46 24.70 2.82
CA PHE A 67 -11.88 23.34 2.48
C PHE A 67 -11.78 23.16 0.96
N SER A 68 -11.27 22.02 0.53
CA SER A 68 -11.13 21.63 -0.87
C SER A 68 -11.61 20.19 -1.07
N ALA A 69 -12.50 20.01 -2.04
CA ALA A 69 -12.94 18.70 -2.49
C ALA A 69 -12.80 18.57 -4.00
N THR A 70 -12.15 17.50 -4.46
CA THR A 70 -12.01 17.19 -5.89
C THR A 70 -12.69 15.88 -6.25
N PHE A 71 -13.03 15.74 -7.53
CA PHE A 71 -13.40 14.45 -8.08
C PHE A 71 -12.81 14.22 -9.47
N GLU A 72 -12.65 12.95 -9.81
CA GLU A 72 -12.38 12.44 -11.16
C GLU A 72 -13.62 11.68 -11.64
N ALA A 73 -14.09 11.97 -12.85
CA ALA A 73 -15.28 11.38 -13.43
C ALA A 73 -14.90 10.33 -14.48
N THR A 74 -15.42 9.11 -14.34
CA THR A 74 -15.12 8.01 -15.26
C THR A 74 -16.39 7.47 -15.89
N SER A 75 -16.41 7.53 -17.22
CA SER A 75 -17.45 6.95 -18.06
C SER A 75 -17.05 5.55 -18.56
N LYS A 76 -17.97 4.85 -19.23
CA LYS A 76 -17.65 3.58 -19.90
C LYS A 76 -16.51 3.71 -20.92
N ALA A 77 -16.37 4.86 -21.57
CA ALA A 77 -15.29 5.13 -22.52
C ALA A 77 -13.92 5.34 -21.82
N SER A 78 -13.90 5.96 -20.65
CA SER A 78 -12.70 6.19 -19.82
C SER A 78 -12.44 5.07 -18.79
N ARG A 79 -13.10 3.90 -18.93
CA ARG A 79 -13.02 2.76 -18.00
C ARG A 79 -11.58 2.30 -17.70
N ASP A 80 -10.67 2.41 -18.65
CA ASP A 80 -9.28 1.97 -18.50
C ASP A 80 -8.48 2.74 -17.43
N GLU A 81 -8.99 3.89 -16.97
CA GLU A 81 -8.38 4.71 -15.92
C GLU A 81 -8.63 4.17 -14.51
N VAL A 82 -9.76 3.46 -14.32
CA VAL A 82 -10.18 2.89 -13.04
C VAL A 82 -9.93 1.39 -12.95
N ILE A 83 -9.53 0.75 -14.06
CA ILE A 83 -9.05 -0.63 -14.10
C ILE A 83 -7.58 -0.68 -13.68
N TYR A 84 -7.25 -1.60 -12.77
CA TYR A 84 -5.86 -1.77 -12.38
C TYR A 84 -5.01 -2.41 -13.50
N LYS A 85 -3.81 -1.90 -13.69
CA LYS A 85 -2.78 -2.43 -14.59
C LYS A 85 -1.59 -2.94 -13.75
N PRO A 86 -1.06 -4.15 -14.02
CA PRO A 86 0.09 -4.67 -13.29
C PRO A 86 1.37 -3.90 -13.65
N GLN A 87 2.10 -3.42 -12.65
CA GLN A 87 3.37 -2.71 -12.85
C GLN A 87 4.56 -3.68 -12.85
N MET A 88 4.75 -4.35 -13.99
CA MET A 88 5.79 -5.36 -14.15
C MET A 88 7.21 -4.81 -13.93
N ARG A 89 7.47 -3.55 -14.29
CA ARG A 89 8.78 -2.91 -14.09
C ARG A 89 9.14 -2.76 -12.61
N ILE A 90 8.19 -2.34 -11.76
CA ILE A 90 8.43 -2.17 -10.32
C ILE A 90 8.61 -3.55 -9.67
N LEU A 91 7.77 -4.51 -10.06
CA LEU A 91 7.88 -5.89 -9.60
C LEU A 91 9.24 -6.51 -9.95
N PHE A 92 9.73 -6.25 -11.17
CA PHE A 92 11.04 -6.69 -11.62
C PHE A 92 12.17 -6.11 -10.76
N TRP A 93 12.23 -4.79 -10.57
CA TRP A 93 13.31 -4.17 -9.80
C TRP A 93 13.27 -4.51 -8.31
N ASP A 94 12.07 -4.58 -7.70
CA ASP A 94 11.93 -5.07 -6.33
C ASP A 94 12.40 -6.53 -6.23
N GLY A 95 12.07 -7.36 -7.23
CA GLY A 95 12.51 -8.76 -7.30
C GLY A 95 14.02 -8.91 -7.43
N VAL A 96 14.67 -8.10 -8.26
CA VAL A 96 16.13 -8.08 -8.38
C VAL A 96 16.76 -7.69 -7.04
N ALA A 97 16.28 -6.65 -6.38
CA ALA A 97 16.81 -6.21 -5.09
C ALA A 97 16.68 -7.29 -4.00
N VAL A 98 15.51 -7.93 -3.91
CA VAL A 98 15.27 -9.02 -2.94
C VAL A 98 16.09 -10.26 -3.27
N ALA A 99 16.22 -10.63 -4.54
CA ALA A 99 17.02 -11.76 -4.97
C ALA A 99 18.52 -11.55 -4.70
N SER A 100 19.04 -10.34 -4.94
CA SER A 100 20.42 -9.97 -4.60
C SER A 100 20.66 -10.04 -3.09
N LEU A 101 19.71 -9.56 -2.28
CA LEU A 101 19.82 -9.63 -0.82
C LEU A 101 19.79 -11.08 -0.30
N ALA A 102 18.86 -11.90 -0.80
CA ALA A 102 18.78 -13.31 -0.44
C ALA A 102 20.06 -14.06 -0.82
N THR A 103 20.59 -13.79 -2.02
CA THR A 103 21.85 -14.38 -2.48
C THR A 103 23.02 -13.96 -1.60
N LEU A 104 23.11 -12.67 -1.23
CA LEU A 104 24.14 -12.18 -0.30
C LEU A 104 24.08 -12.93 1.04
N VAL A 105 22.89 -13.13 1.61
CA VAL A 105 22.72 -13.88 2.86
C VAL A 105 23.21 -15.31 2.71
N LEU A 106 22.86 -16.00 1.62
CA LEU A 106 23.32 -17.36 1.36
C LEU A 106 24.86 -17.45 1.21
N VAL A 107 25.47 -16.48 0.53
CA VAL A 107 26.93 -16.39 0.39
C VAL A 107 27.60 -16.14 1.73
N ALA A 108 27.09 -15.19 2.51
CA ALA A 108 27.62 -14.88 3.82
C ALA A 108 27.53 -16.11 4.75
N LEU A 109 26.40 -16.82 4.74
CA LEU A 109 26.26 -18.07 5.50
C LEU A 109 27.26 -19.13 5.05
N ASN A 110 27.41 -19.33 3.74
CA ASN A 110 28.38 -20.27 3.19
C ASN A 110 29.82 -19.90 3.61
N TYR A 111 30.18 -18.62 3.56
CA TYR A 111 31.48 -18.09 3.98
C TYR A 111 31.74 -18.35 5.47
N PHE A 112 30.80 -18.03 6.37
CA PHE A 112 30.99 -18.21 7.81
C PHE A 112 30.97 -19.67 8.25
N GLN A 113 30.13 -20.50 7.62
CA GLN A 113 30.01 -21.93 7.96
C GLN A 113 31.02 -22.81 7.22
N LYS A 114 31.82 -22.24 6.30
CA LYS A 114 32.82 -22.93 5.49
C LYS A 114 32.27 -24.16 4.76
N PHE A 115 31.01 -24.12 4.31
CA PHE A 115 30.37 -25.28 3.67
C PHE A 115 31.04 -25.68 2.35
N GLN A 116 31.59 -24.71 1.62
CA GLN A 116 32.34 -24.94 0.39
C GLN A 116 33.54 -24.01 0.38
N VAL A 117 34.74 -24.57 0.44
CA VAL A 117 35.97 -23.79 0.27
C VAL A 117 36.13 -23.48 -1.22
N LEU A 118 36.46 -22.23 -1.53
CA LEU A 118 36.76 -21.81 -2.88
C LEU A 118 38.08 -22.45 -3.37
N ASP A 119 38.02 -23.13 -4.52
CA ASP A 119 39.15 -23.71 -5.23
C ASP A 119 39.03 -23.32 -6.71
N GLU A 120 40.14 -23.29 -7.47
CA GLU A 120 40.16 -22.90 -8.88
C GLU A 120 39.17 -23.70 -9.72
N ARG A 121 38.98 -24.99 -9.39
CA ARG A 121 37.99 -25.85 -10.04
C ARG A 121 36.55 -25.53 -9.65
N THR A 122 36.33 -25.00 -8.45
CA THR A 122 34.97 -24.74 -7.90
C THR A 122 34.50 -23.31 -8.12
N VAL A 123 35.37 -22.38 -8.55
CA VAL A 123 35.01 -20.99 -8.89
C VAL A 123 33.81 -20.94 -9.84
N TRP A 124 33.84 -21.71 -10.95
CA TRP A 124 32.75 -21.74 -11.92
C TRP A 124 31.46 -22.33 -11.35
N VAL A 125 31.57 -23.37 -10.53
CA VAL A 125 30.43 -23.98 -9.85
C VAL A 125 29.79 -22.97 -8.90
N ARG A 126 30.59 -22.16 -8.20
CA ARG A 126 30.10 -21.14 -7.29
C ARG A 126 29.44 -19.97 -8.00
N LEU A 127 30.02 -19.50 -9.10
CA LEU A 127 29.38 -18.50 -9.96
C LEU A 127 28.03 -19.00 -10.50
N LEU A 128 27.96 -20.27 -10.89
CA LEU A 128 26.70 -20.91 -11.31
C LEU A 128 25.71 -20.97 -10.15
N LEU A 129 26.13 -21.38 -8.95
CA LEU A 129 25.27 -21.44 -7.76
C LEU A 129 24.73 -20.05 -7.38
N LEU A 130 25.54 -18.99 -7.47
CA LEU A 130 25.12 -17.61 -7.28
C LEU A 130 24.02 -17.19 -8.26
N LEU A 131 24.21 -17.52 -9.55
CA LEU A 131 23.24 -17.21 -10.59
C LEU A 131 21.93 -17.98 -10.37
N VAL A 132 22.03 -19.27 -10.07
CA VAL A 132 20.87 -20.13 -9.78
C VAL A 132 20.14 -19.62 -8.53
N SER A 133 20.83 -19.30 -7.44
CA SER A 133 20.20 -18.80 -6.21
C SER A 133 19.47 -17.48 -6.45
N MET A 134 20.05 -16.61 -7.29
CA MET A 134 19.42 -15.34 -7.65
C MET A 134 18.16 -15.56 -8.51
N VAL A 135 18.22 -16.42 -9.53
CA VAL A 135 17.06 -16.74 -10.38
C VAL A 135 15.93 -17.38 -9.56
N VAL A 136 16.25 -18.35 -8.70
CA VAL A 136 15.27 -19.01 -7.83
C VAL A 136 14.65 -18.00 -6.87
N SER A 137 15.46 -17.18 -6.19
CA SER A 137 14.96 -16.16 -5.25
C SER A 137 14.07 -15.12 -5.95
N PHE A 138 14.45 -14.69 -7.16
CA PHE A 138 13.65 -13.78 -7.97
C PHE A 138 12.29 -14.40 -8.32
N PHE A 139 12.26 -15.66 -8.76
CA PHE A 139 11.02 -16.32 -9.15
C PHE A 139 10.11 -16.57 -7.96
N VAL A 140 10.66 -17.00 -6.82
CA VAL A 140 9.91 -17.15 -5.55
C VAL A 140 9.30 -15.81 -5.15
N PHE A 141 10.10 -14.72 -5.17
CA PHE A 141 9.58 -13.39 -4.89
C PHE A 141 8.48 -12.99 -5.87
N TYR A 142 8.69 -13.17 -7.17
CA TYR A 142 7.74 -12.83 -8.22
C TYR A 142 6.39 -13.54 -8.01
N LEU A 143 6.39 -14.84 -7.69
CA LEU A 143 5.17 -15.62 -7.48
C LEU A 143 4.36 -15.12 -6.29
N ILE A 144 5.03 -14.72 -5.20
CA ILE A 144 4.39 -14.18 -4.01
C ILE A 144 3.92 -12.74 -4.26
N ALA A 145 4.82 -11.91 -4.77
CA ALA A 145 4.66 -10.47 -4.88
C ALA A 145 3.70 -10.04 -5.99
N LYS A 146 3.52 -10.81 -7.07
CA LYS A 146 2.57 -10.47 -8.16
C LYS A 146 1.13 -10.21 -7.68
N ASN A 147 0.77 -10.77 -6.53
CA ASN A 147 -0.55 -10.61 -5.93
C ASN A 147 -0.65 -9.41 -4.97
N PHE A 148 0.45 -8.71 -4.66
CA PHE A 148 0.43 -7.59 -3.73
C PHE A 148 -0.20 -6.34 -4.35
N ARG A 149 -0.98 -5.62 -3.54
CA ARG A 149 -1.65 -4.36 -3.88
C ARG A 149 -0.68 -3.30 -4.43
N ARG A 150 0.57 -3.29 -3.93
CA ARG A 150 1.63 -2.35 -4.37
C ARG A 150 1.90 -2.39 -5.88
N TYR A 151 1.69 -3.53 -6.54
CA TYR A 151 1.96 -3.68 -7.98
C TYR A 151 0.71 -3.50 -8.85
N ARG A 152 -0.45 -3.21 -8.23
CA ARG A 152 -1.71 -2.94 -8.93
C ARG A 152 -1.89 -1.44 -9.02
N TYR A 153 -1.67 -0.90 -10.22
CA TYR A 153 -1.75 0.53 -10.48
C TYR A 153 -3.11 0.90 -11.05
N ILE A 154 -3.82 1.82 -10.40
CA ILE A 154 -5.04 2.44 -10.92
C ILE A 154 -4.72 3.89 -11.21
N TYR A 155 -4.97 4.34 -12.45
CA TYR A 155 -4.56 5.65 -12.92
C TYR A 155 -5.20 6.78 -12.11
N ALA A 156 -6.53 6.74 -11.94
CA ALA A 156 -7.28 7.75 -11.19
C ALA A 156 -6.79 7.91 -9.74
N VAL A 157 -6.53 6.78 -9.07
CA VAL A 157 -6.01 6.78 -7.68
C VAL A 157 -4.62 7.40 -7.60
N GLU A 158 -3.78 7.21 -8.61
CA GLU A 158 -2.41 7.70 -8.62
C GLU A 158 -2.30 9.17 -8.97
N GLN A 159 -3.27 9.73 -9.71
CA GLN A 159 -3.42 11.18 -9.84
C GLN A 159 -3.70 11.83 -8.47
N PHE A 160 -4.62 11.27 -7.67
CA PHE A 160 -4.97 11.80 -6.35
C PHE A 160 -3.82 11.78 -5.34
N LYS A 161 -2.84 10.89 -5.50
CA LYS A 161 -1.65 10.84 -4.64
C LYS A 161 -0.70 12.03 -4.82
N ARG A 162 -0.83 12.81 -5.90
CA ARG A 162 0.10 13.91 -6.22
C ARG A 162 -0.23 15.22 -5.55
N TYR A 163 -1.53 15.48 -5.36
CA TYR A 163 -2.01 16.72 -4.81
C TYR A 163 -2.87 16.47 -3.58
N HIS A 164 -2.83 17.43 -2.67
CA HIS A 164 -3.65 17.42 -1.48
C HIS A 164 -5.01 18.07 -1.79
N ALA A 165 -6.08 17.43 -1.32
CA ALA A 165 -7.39 18.02 -1.12
C ALA A 165 -7.97 17.42 0.17
N ASP A 166 -8.81 18.16 0.90
CA ASP A 166 -9.42 17.67 2.14
C ASP A 166 -10.24 16.40 1.89
N GLU A 167 -10.96 16.34 0.76
CA GLU A 167 -11.72 15.18 0.33
C GLU A 167 -11.55 14.93 -1.17
N GLN A 168 -11.26 13.69 -1.57
CA GLN A 168 -11.08 13.29 -2.97
C GLN A 168 -12.08 12.21 -3.32
N TRP A 169 -12.65 12.25 -4.52
CA TRP A 169 -13.71 11.33 -4.95
C TRP A 169 -13.47 10.79 -6.36
N ILE A 170 -13.91 9.55 -6.60
CA ILE A 170 -14.08 8.99 -7.93
C ILE A 170 -15.58 8.89 -8.20
N ALA A 171 -16.05 9.52 -9.27
CA ALA A 171 -17.43 9.45 -9.74
C ALA A 171 -17.51 8.50 -10.94
N LEU A 172 -18.10 7.32 -10.75
CA LEU A 172 -18.24 6.28 -11.77
C LEU A 172 -19.66 6.29 -12.34
N ALA A 173 -19.82 6.08 -13.65
CA ALA A 173 -21.11 5.65 -14.17
C ALA A 173 -21.42 4.19 -13.78
N GLU A 174 -22.71 3.88 -13.69
CA GLU A 174 -23.21 2.54 -13.35
C GLU A 174 -22.77 1.45 -14.35
N ASP A 175 -22.61 1.81 -15.63
CA ASP A 175 -22.23 0.92 -16.72
C ASP A 175 -20.72 0.68 -16.87
N VAL A 176 -19.89 1.32 -16.05
CA VAL A 176 -18.42 1.14 -16.05
C VAL A 176 -18.03 -0.27 -15.62
N PHE A 177 -18.76 -0.85 -14.67
CA PHE A 177 -18.55 -2.22 -14.21
C PHE A 177 -19.82 -3.03 -14.40
N PRO A 178 -19.77 -4.16 -15.14
CA PRO A 178 -20.98 -4.92 -15.47
C PRO A 178 -21.63 -5.56 -14.24
N ASN A 179 -20.85 -5.81 -13.17
CA ASN A 179 -21.33 -6.44 -11.95
C ASN A 179 -20.59 -5.88 -10.73
N SER A 180 -21.29 -5.75 -9.61
CA SER A 180 -20.70 -5.38 -8.31
C SER A 180 -19.74 -6.43 -7.74
N SER A 181 -19.76 -7.65 -8.27
CA SER A 181 -18.82 -8.74 -7.93
C SER A 181 -17.55 -8.76 -8.80
N ASP A 182 -17.42 -7.85 -9.77
CA ASP A 182 -16.24 -7.78 -10.64
C ASP A 182 -14.95 -7.63 -9.81
N LYS A 183 -13.92 -8.40 -10.17
CA LYS A 183 -12.59 -8.34 -9.54
C LYS A 183 -12.02 -6.92 -9.62
N TYR A 184 -12.21 -6.22 -10.74
CA TYR A 184 -11.67 -4.87 -10.93
C TYR A 184 -12.39 -3.85 -10.05
N PHE A 185 -13.71 -3.95 -9.94
CA PHE A 185 -14.50 -3.08 -9.07
C PHE A 185 -14.15 -3.28 -7.59
N ARG A 186 -13.96 -4.53 -7.16
CA ARG A 186 -13.52 -4.83 -5.79
C ARG A 186 -12.15 -4.23 -5.48
N GLU A 187 -11.18 -4.40 -6.38
CA GLU A 187 -9.85 -3.79 -6.21
C GLU A 187 -9.94 -2.25 -6.15
N LEU A 188 -10.73 -1.62 -7.03
CA LEU A 188 -10.94 -0.18 -6.99
C LEU A 188 -11.53 0.27 -5.65
N LYS A 189 -12.59 -0.40 -5.18
CA LYS A 189 -13.24 -0.10 -3.89
C LYS A 189 -12.26 -0.27 -2.73
N GLU A 190 -11.45 -1.33 -2.73
CA GLU A 190 -10.40 -1.56 -1.72
C GLU A 190 -9.32 -0.47 -1.75
N GLN A 191 -8.85 -0.07 -2.93
CA GLN A 191 -7.86 1.00 -3.09
C GLN A 191 -8.42 2.37 -2.68
N CYS A 192 -9.69 2.67 -3.01
CA CYS A 192 -10.37 3.87 -2.54
C CYS A 192 -10.40 3.91 -1.01
N ILE A 193 -10.78 2.82 -0.36
CA ILE A 193 -10.83 2.75 1.11
C ILE A 193 -9.43 2.90 1.71
N TYR A 194 -8.43 2.20 1.18
CA TYR A 194 -7.06 2.25 1.65
C TYR A 194 -6.44 3.66 1.54
N ASN A 195 -6.70 4.37 0.45
CA ASN A 195 -6.17 5.71 0.23
C ASN A 195 -7.11 6.82 0.75
N GLY A 196 -8.25 6.46 1.36
CA GLY A 196 -9.26 7.41 1.87
C GLY A 196 -9.93 8.25 0.79
N ILE A 197 -10.09 7.71 -0.41
CA ILE A 197 -10.77 8.33 -1.54
C ILE A 197 -12.24 7.87 -1.53
N GLY A 198 -13.15 8.81 -1.71
CA GLY A 198 -14.58 8.54 -1.85
C GLY A 198 -14.90 7.88 -3.18
N LEU A 199 -15.94 7.06 -3.22
CA LEU A 199 -16.43 6.41 -4.42
C LEU A 199 -17.93 6.69 -4.55
N LEU A 200 -18.29 7.38 -5.63
CA LEU A 200 -19.64 7.77 -5.99
C LEU A 200 -20.03 7.02 -7.27
N GLN A 201 -21.22 6.45 -7.30
CA GLN A 201 -21.80 5.84 -8.50
C GLN A 201 -22.95 6.70 -9.00
N VAL A 202 -22.95 7.02 -10.29
CA VAL A 202 -24.01 7.76 -10.99
C VAL A 202 -24.83 6.75 -11.79
N GLN A 203 -26.10 6.63 -11.43
CA GLN A 203 -27.06 5.74 -12.09
C GLN A 203 -27.58 6.37 -13.39
N HIS A 204 -28.15 5.53 -14.27
CA HIS A 204 -28.72 6.01 -15.55
C HIS A 204 -29.85 7.03 -15.38
N ASN A 205 -30.56 6.99 -14.25
CA ASN A 205 -31.59 7.96 -13.87
C ASN A 205 -31.01 9.29 -13.32
N LEU A 206 -29.69 9.47 -13.34
CA LEU A 206 -28.96 10.62 -12.81
C LEU A 206 -29.02 10.77 -11.28
N ASP A 207 -29.45 9.73 -10.57
CA ASP A 207 -29.28 9.64 -9.12
C ASP A 207 -27.85 9.23 -8.77
N THR A 208 -27.47 9.57 -7.54
CA THR A 208 -26.13 9.28 -7.03
C THR A 208 -26.20 8.33 -5.85
N LYS A 209 -25.36 7.30 -5.89
CA LYS A 209 -25.21 6.32 -4.83
C LYS A 209 -23.79 6.39 -4.27
N ILE A 210 -23.68 6.65 -2.98
CA ILE A 210 -22.40 6.69 -2.29
C ILE A 210 -22.00 5.24 -1.97
N LEU A 211 -20.87 4.80 -2.53
CA LEU A 211 -20.34 3.45 -2.30
C LEU A 211 -19.27 3.45 -1.21
N VAL A 212 -18.45 4.51 -1.17
CA VAL A 212 -17.40 4.74 -0.18
C VAL A 212 -17.34 6.23 0.11
N THR A 213 -17.21 6.60 1.37
CA THR A 213 -16.98 8.00 1.76
C THR A 213 -15.48 8.25 1.99
N PRO A 214 -14.93 9.42 1.59
CA PRO A 214 -13.50 9.73 1.70
C PRO A 214 -13.04 9.77 3.16
N SER A 215 -11.74 9.69 3.43
CA SER A 215 -11.19 10.00 4.77
C SER A 215 -11.08 11.51 4.96
N ARG A 216 -11.31 12.00 6.18
CA ARG A 216 -11.02 13.41 6.57
C ARG A 216 -9.62 13.59 7.11
N GLN A 217 -8.99 12.50 7.56
CA GLN A 217 -7.62 12.52 8.03
C GLN A 217 -6.70 12.31 6.84
N ASP A 218 -5.64 13.11 6.75
CA ASP A 218 -4.64 12.95 5.71
C ASP A 218 -3.84 11.66 5.96
N ILE A 219 -4.21 10.60 5.24
CA ILE A 219 -3.55 9.29 5.28
C ILE A 219 -2.10 9.40 4.80
N PHE A 220 -1.76 10.44 4.03
CA PHE A 220 -0.44 10.63 3.45
C PHE A 220 0.52 11.43 4.33
N LEU A 221 0.12 11.79 5.57
CA LEU A 221 0.97 12.45 6.57
C LEU A 221 1.68 13.71 6.04
N GLY A 222 0.98 14.55 5.27
CA GLY A 222 1.48 15.80 4.73
C GLY A 222 2.45 15.66 3.55
N LYS A 223 2.63 14.47 2.97
CA LYS A 223 3.56 14.24 1.84
C LYS A 223 3.03 14.76 0.49
N ARG A 224 1.77 15.19 0.43
CA ARG A 224 1.11 15.66 -0.79
C ARG A 224 1.31 17.17 -0.93
N LYS A 225 1.55 17.63 -2.15
CA LYS A 225 1.67 19.07 -2.42
C LYS A 225 0.28 19.71 -2.38
N GLU A 226 0.13 20.81 -1.65
CA GLU A 226 -1.02 21.69 -1.85
C GLU A 226 -0.90 22.31 -3.25
N VAL A 227 -1.98 22.22 -4.02
CA VAL A 227 -2.01 22.73 -5.40
C VAL A 227 -3.13 23.74 -5.49
N ASP A 228 -2.78 24.96 -5.88
CA ASP A 228 -3.77 25.97 -6.23
C ASP A 228 -4.33 25.64 -7.62
N PHE A 229 -5.61 25.29 -7.64
CA PHE A 229 -6.33 24.97 -8.87
C PHE A 229 -6.80 26.27 -9.54
N MET A 230 -6.31 26.53 -10.76
CA MET A 230 -6.73 27.68 -11.56
C MET A 230 -7.59 27.25 -12.75
N PRO A 231 -8.48 28.11 -13.27
CA PRO A 231 -9.24 27.83 -14.48
C PRO A 231 -8.29 27.62 -15.67
N LYS A 232 -8.56 26.61 -16.50
CA LYS A 232 -7.73 26.19 -17.63
C LYS A 232 -7.26 27.34 -18.54
N LYS A 233 -8.13 28.31 -18.86
CA LYS A 233 -7.79 29.47 -19.69
C LYS A 233 -6.69 30.37 -19.09
N LEU A 234 -6.62 30.48 -17.76
CA LEU A 234 -5.59 31.25 -17.05
C LEU A 234 -4.28 30.47 -16.94
N ALA A 235 -4.37 29.15 -16.75
CA ALA A 235 -3.20 28.27 -16.70
C ALA A 235 -2.47 28.21 -18.06
N GLU A 236 -3.21 28.11 -19.17
CA GLU A 236 -2.66 28.13 -20.53
C GLU A 236 -1.93 29.46 -20.83
N GLN A 237 -2.47 30.59 -20.37
CA GLN A 237 -1.84 31.91 -20.52
C GLN A 237 -0.55 32.05 -19.69
N GLN A 238 -0.52 31.57 -18.43
CA GLN A 238 0.69 31.59 -17.60
C GLN A 238 1.77 30.60 -18.07
N MET A 239 1.38 29.44 -18.61
CA MET A 239 2.35 28.49 -19.18
C MET A 239 2.94 29.00 -20.50
N ALA A 240 2.19 29.78 -21.29
CA ALA A 240 2.68 30.43 -22.50
C ALA A 240 3.72 31.55 -22.21
N GLU A 241 3.67 32.18 -21.04
CA GLU A 241 4.67 33.19 -20.62
C GLU A 241 5.99 32.58 -20.12
N ASN A 242 6.00 31.30 -19.70
CA ASN A 242 7.23 30.60 -19.31
C ASN A 242 8.02 30.11 -20.53
N LYS A 243 8.66 31.06 -21.24
CA LYS A 243 9.61 30.89 -22.36
C LYS A 243 10.90 30.11 -22.03
N PHE A 244 10.94 29.33 -20.96
CA PHE A 244 12.11 28.53 -20.58
C PHE A 244 12.16 27.15 -21.27
N ASN A 245 11.05 26.70 -21.89
CA ASN A 245 10.94 25.38 -22.51
C ASN A 245 11.29 25.31 -24.01
N ALA A 246 11.46 26.45 -24.70
CA ALA A 246 11.71 26.45 -26.14
C ALA A 246 13.10 25.88 -26.51
N LYS A 247 14.12 26.11 -25.68
CA LYS A 247 15.48 25.56 -25.89
C LYS A 247 15.58 24.06 -25.58
N TRP A 248 14.80 23.56 -24.62
CA TRP A 248 14.75 22.14 -24.28
C TRP A 248 13.98 21.29 -25.31
N ALA A 249 12.95 21.87 -25.94
CA ALA A 249 12.20 21.21 -26.99
C ALA A 249 13.05 20.94 -28.25
N LEU A 250 14.00 21.83 -28.54
CA LEU A 250 14.91 21.73 -29.70
C LEU A 250 16.04 20.70 -29.47
N LEU A 251 16.42 20.46 -28.20
CA LEU A 251 17.35 19.39 -27.83
C LEU A 251 16.68 18.00 -27.88
N GLN A 252 15.38 17.95 -27.59
CA GLN A 252 14.61 16.70 -27.53
C GLN A 252 14.25 16.14 -28.91
N SER A 253 14.25 16.97 -29.95
CA SER A 253 14.00 16.54 -31.34
C SER A 253 15.22 15.86 -32.01
N TRP A 254 16.42 15.97 -31.43
CA TRP A 254 17.65 15.39 -31.97
C TRP A 254 17.95 13.96 -31.46
N MET A 255 17.17 13.40 -30.53
CA MET A 255 17.38 12.04 -30.00
C MET A 255 16.59 10.94 -30.75
N PRO A 256 17.17 9.73 -30.93
CA PRO A 256 16.55 8.64 -31.66
C PRO A 256 15.28 8.08 -30.97
N GLY A 257 14.33 7.62 -31.80
CA GLY A 257 12.93 7.35 -31.45
C GLY A 257 12.64 6.31 -30.36
N PHE A 258 13.63 5.58 -29.84
CA PHE A 258 13.43 4.64 -28.73
C PHE A 258 13.23 5.35 -27.36
N LEU A 259 13.60 6.63 -27.27
CA LEU A 259 13.35 7.52 -26.12
C LEU A 259 12.10 8.41 -26.29
N LYS A 260 11.31 8.22 -27.35
CA LYS A 260 9.99 8.86 -27.46
C LYS A 260 9.04 8.23 -26.44
N ASN A 261 9.09 8.76 -25.23
CA ASN A 261 8.17 8.45 -24.16
C ASN A 261 6.74 8.72 -24.63
N ASP A 262 5.90 7.69 -24.68
CA ASP A 262 4.45 7.84 -24.63
C ASP A 262 4.09 8.61 -23.34
N LYS A 263 3.86 9.91 -23.51
CA LYS A 263 3.72 10.89 -22.43
C LYS A 263 2.52 10.63 -21.51
N SER A 264 1.56 9.79 -21.91
CA SER A 264 0.35 9.56 -21.13
C SER A 264 0.51 8.53 -20.00
N VAL A 265 1.42 7.54 -20.14
CA VAL A 265 1.53 6.44 -19.16
C VAL A 265 2.84 6.49 -18.36
N LEU A 266 3.94 6.98 -18.94
CA LEU A 266 5.26 6.99 -18.29
C LEU A 266 5.47 8.14 -17.30
N ARG A 267 4.59 9.17 -17.31
CA ARG A 267 4.65 10.30 -16.36
C ARG A 267 4.42 9.86 -14.90
N PHE A 268 3.91 8.66 -14.65
CA PHE A 268 3.44 8.18 -13.34
C PHE A 268 4.28 7.05 -12.71
N GLN A 269 5.41 6.65 -13.30
CA GLN A 269 6.26 5.59 -12.75
C GLN A 269 7.22 6.14 -11.68
N ARG A 270 7.23 5.53 -10.48
CA ARG A 270 8.19 5.84 -9.41
C ARG A 270 9.62 5.50 -9.86
N SER A 271 10.59 6.30 -9.43
CA SER A 271 12.01 5.99 -9.64
C SER A 271 12.40 4.73 -8.86
N TYR A 272 13.24 3.90 -9.47
CA TYR A 272 13.71 2.61 -8.94
C TYR A 272 15.16 2.69 -8.42
N ASN A 273 15.62 3.90 -8.13
CA ASN A 273 17.01 4.17 -7.75
C ASN A 273 17.39 3.47 -6.43
N SER A 274 16.45 3.38 -5.49
CA SER A 274 16.68 2.68 -4.22
C SER A 274 16.87 1.17 -4.42
N GLN A 275 16.06 0.55 -5.28
CA GLN A 275 16.16 -0.88 -5.60
C GLN A 275 17.49 -1.18 -6.30
N ILE A 276 17.86 -0.35 -7.28
CA ILE A 276 19.14 -0.48 -7.98
C ILE A 276 20.29 -0.31 -6.97
N GLY A 277 20.24 0.69 -6.09
CA GLY A 277 21.27 0.91 -5.08
C GLY A 277 21.44 -0.28 -4.12
N ILE A 278 20.34 -0.88 -3.67
CA ILE A 278 20.37 -2.09 -2.83
C ILE A 278 21.02 -3.25 -3.59
N ALA A 279 20.61 -3.50 -4.84
CA ALA A 279 21.17 -4.57 -5.65
C ALA A 279 22.68 -4.37 -5.87
N MET A 280 23.10 -3.16 -6.26
CA MET A 280 24.53 -2.82 -6.42
C MET A 280 25.32 -3.02 -5.12
N GLY A 281 24.79 -2.53 -3.99
CA GLY A 281 25.43 -2.71 -2.69
C GLY A 281 25.60 -4.19 -2.32
N CYS A 282 24.59 -5.02 -2.60
CA CYS A 282 24.69 -6.47 -2.38
C CYS A 282 25.76 -7.11 -3.27
N PHE A 283 25.83 -6.74 -4.55
CA PHE A 283 26.85 -7.29 -5.46
C PHE A 283 28.27 -6.91 -5.05
N LEU A 284 28.49 -5.67 -4.59
CA LEU A 284 29.79 -5.25 -4.07
C LEU A 284 30.20 -6.05 -2.83
N LEU A 285 29.27 -6.32 -1.92
CA LEU A 285 29.53 -7.14 -0.73
C LEU A 285 29.80 -8.60 -1.08
N ILE A 286 29.04 -9.20 -2.02
CA ILE A 286 29.30 -10.54 -2.53
C ILE A 286 30.70 -10.60 -3.15
N GLY A 287 31.05 -9.63 -3.99
CA GLY A 287 32.38 -9.54 -4.62
C GLY A 287 33.50 -9.41 -3.58
N PHE A 288 33.29 -8.60 -2.54
CA PHE A 288 34.25 -8.47 -1.43
C PHE A 288 34.45 -9.78 -0.67
N LEU A 289 33.37 -10.49 -0.31
CA LEU A 289 33.44 -11.80 0.33
C LEU A 289 34.17 -12.82 -0.56
N PHE A 290 33.87 -12.80 -1.85
CA PHE A 290 34.51 -13.68 -2.84
C PHE A 290 36.02 -13.40 -2.94
N MET A 291 36.43 -12.14 -3.01
CA MET A 291 37.86 -11.75 -3.01
C MET A 291 38.56 -12.16 -1.71
N LYS A 292 37.91 -11.96 -0.55
CA LYS A 292 38.47 -12.36 0.74
C LYS A 292 38.64 -13.87 0.85
N GLU A 293 37.71 -14.63 0.30
CA GLU A 293 37.82 -16.08 0.27
C GLU A 293 38.94 -16.56 -0.67
N MET A 294 39.13 -15.90 -1.82
CA MET A 294 40.28 -16.15 -2.71
C MET A 294 41.64 -15.83 -2.05
N GLU A 295 41.70 -14.80 -1.20
CA GLU A 295 42.91 -14.46 -0.44
C GLU A 295 43.22 -15.52 0.64
N LEU A 296 42.18 -16.10 1.24
CA LEU A 296 42.29 -17.13 2.26
C LEU A 296 42.53 -18.54 1.69
N SER A 297 42.23 -18.78 0.41
CA SER A 297 42.61 -20.01 -0.29
C SER A 297 44.10 -20.01 -0.61
N GLY A 298 44.93 -19.93 0.43
CA GLY A 298 46.37 -20.10 0.34
C GLY A 298 46.70 -21.55 0.08
N TYR A 299 46.70 -21.95 -1.18
CA TYR A 299 47.33 -23.20 -1.59
C TYR A 299 48.85 -22.96 -1.72
N GLN A 300 49.66 -23.70 -0.95
CA GLN A 300 51.04 -23.95 -1.35
C GLN A 300 50.99 -24.97 -2.48
N PHE A 301 51.13 -24.50 -3.72
CA PHE A 301 51.47 -25.40 -4.82
C PHE A 301 52.92 -25.83 -4.63
N VAL A 302 53.16 -26.99 -4.02
CA VAL A 302 54.48 -27.58 -4.07
C VAL A 302 54.61 -28.28 -5.43
N ASP A 303 55.52 -27.80 -6.27
CA ASP A 303 55.83 -28.47 -7.54
C ASP A 303 56.23 -29.91 -7.20
N ARG A 304 55.58 -30.89 -7.86
CA ARG A 304 55.77 -32.31 -7.58
C ARG A 304 57.23 -32.74 -7.72
N SER A 305 57.98 -32.06 -8.58
CA SER A 305 59.42 -32.30 -8.77
C SER A 305 60.26 -31.69 -7.65
N GLU A 306 59.92 -30.48 -7.20
CA GLU A 306 60.57 -29.77 -6.11
C GLU A 306 60.30 -30.46 -4.75
N TYR A 307 59.05 -30.88 -4.50
CA TYR A 307 58.66 -31.69 -3.34
C TYR A 307 59.42 -33.02 -3.28
N ARG A 308 59.53 -33.72 -4.41
CA ARG A 308 60.29 -34.99 -4.48
C ARG A 308 61.78 -34.76 -4.21
N ASN A 309 62.35 -33.69 -4.73
CA ASN A 309 63.74 -33.34 -4.48
C ASN A 309 63.97 -32.93 -3.01
N ASP A 310 63.02 -32.25 -2.39
CA ASP A 310 63.11 -31.85 -0.99
C ASP A 310 62.90 -33.03 -0.03
N ILE A 311 61.99 -33.96 -0.35
CA ILE A 311 61.89 -35.24 0.35
C ILE A 311 63.19 -36.03 0.20
N ALA A 312 63.72 -36.18 -1.01
CA ALA A 312 64.96 -36.94 -1.24
C ALA A 312 66.17 -36.32 -0.51
N LYS A 313 66.25 -34.98 -0.42
CA LYS A 313 67.25 -34.27 0.38
C LYS A 313 67.04 -34.44 1.89
N SER A 314 65.78 -34.56 2.34
CA SER A 314 65.46 -34.78 3.75
C SER A 314 65.82 -36.20 4.21
N GLU A 315 65.58 -37.20 3.36
CA GLU A 315 65.98 -38.61 3.59
C GLU A 315 67.50 -38.77 3.64
N SER A 316 68.25 -38.05 2.78
CA SER A 316 69.72 -38.14 2.78
C SER A 316 70.38 -37.49 4.01
N ASN A 317 69.70 -36.57 4.68
CA ASN A 317 70.26 -35.80 5.79
C ASN A 317 69.87 -36.34 7.19
N GLN A 318 69.21 -37.50 7.29
CA GLN A 318 68.71 -38.06 8.57
C GLN A 318 67.95 -37.03 9.43
N VAL A 319 67.30 -36.06 8.79
CA VAL A 319 66.46 -35.11 9.52
C VAL A 319 65.25 -35.91 9.97
N ARG A 320 65.11 -36.13 11.29
CA ARG A 320 63.93 -36.76 11.90
C ARG A 320 62.69 -36.11 11.27
N GLU A 321 61.89 -36.91 10.57
CA GLU A 321 60.59 -36.47 10.09
C GLU A 321 59.85 -35.83 11.28
N GLN A 322 59.44 -34.57 11.13
CA GLN A 322 58.57 -33.98 12.13
C GLN A 322 57.26 -34.77 12.09
N PRO A 323 56.74 -35.24 13.23
CA PRO A 323 55.59 -36.15 13.27
C PRO A 323 54.27 -35.50 12.86
N GLU A 324 54.26 -34.24 12.43
CA GLU A 324 53.06 -33.61 11.87
C GLU A 324 53.06 -33.73 10.36
N VAL A 325 52.64 -34.91 9.90
CA VAL A 325 51.97 -35.04 8.62
C VAL A 325 50.69 -34.22 8.72
N LEU A 326 50.71 -32.99 8.21
CA LEU A 326 49.48 -32.26 7.92
C LEU A 326 48.79 -33.03 6.80
N GLY A 327 47.85 -33.91 7.19
CA GLY A 327 47.21 -34.85 6.28
C GLY A 327 46.54 -34.15 5.10
N ASP A 328 46.90 -34.57 3.90
CA ASP A 328 46.18 -34.23 2.68
C ASP A 328 44.75 -34.80 2.77
N SER A 329 43.80 -33.87 2.91
CA SER A 329 42.40 -33.94 2.48
C SER A 329 41.32 -34.53 3.41
N LEU A 330 40.32 -33.66 3.62
CA LEU A 330 38.87 -33.88 3.76
C LEU A 330 38.33 -34.46 5.07
N LEU A 331 38.15 -33.61 6.09
CA LEU A 331 36.98 -33.55 6.99
C LEU A 331 37.10 -32.26 7.85
N PRO A 332 36.04 -31.47 8.06
CA PRO A 332 36.10 -30.42 9.07
C PRO A 332 36.11 -31.12 10.43
N MET A 333 37.19 -30.94 11.21
CA MET A 333 37.16 -31.35 12.60
C MET A 333 36.02 -30.60 13.29
N GLU A 334 35.02 -31.39 13.65
CA GLU A 334 33.89 -31.05 14.47
C GLU A 334 34.40 -30.48 15.80
N ASN A 335 33.94 -29.27 16.13
CA ASN A 335 34.24 -28.60 17.39
C ASN A 335 33.93 -29.54 18.56
N ASN A 336 34.95 -30.00 19.28
CA ASN A 336 34.90 -30.26 20.73
C ASN A 336 36.30 -30.64 21.26
N SER A 337 37.11 -29.63 21.56
CA SER A 337 38.15 -29.74 22.61
C SER A 337 38.56 -28.35 23.08
N LEU A 338 37.72 -27.76 23.92
CA LEU A 338 38.22 -26.96 25.04
C LEU A 338 39.11 -27.87 25.89
N GLU A 339 40.41 -27.92 25.61
CA GLU A 339 41.50 -28.17 26.57
C GLU A 339 42.84 -28.39 25.86
N ALA A 340 43.73 -27.39 25.97
CA ALA A 340 45.20 -27.44 25.92
C ALA A 340 45.66 -25.97 25.69
N LYS A 341 45.60 -25.09 26.69
CA LYS A 341 46.70 -24.83 27.64
C LYS A 341 48.08 -24.71 26.97
N ASP A 342 48.62 -23.51 27.20
CA ASP A 342 50.04 -23.17 27.20
C ASP A 342 50.70 -22.93 25.83
N PHE A 343 50.53 -21.71 25.31
CA PHE A 343 51.72 -20.93 24.96
C PHE A 343 51.54 -19.44 25.28
N GLU A 344 52.58 -18.90 25.90
CA GLU A 344 52.61 -17.74 26.77
C GLU A 344 52.46 -16.39 26.04
N GLY A 345 51.82 -15.42 26.72
CA GLY A 345 51.78 -14.04 26.24
C GLY A 345 51.00 -13.09 27.15
N LYS A 346 51.55 -12.84 28.34
CA LYS A 346 51.24 -11.78 29.33
C LYS A 346 50.29 -10.66 28.84
N ILE A 347 49.26 -10.37 29.63
CA ILE A 347 49.05 -9.05 30.29
C ILE A 347 48.04 -9.23 31.44
N TRP A 348 48.50 -8.89 32.63
CA TRP A 348 47.71 -8.73 33.84
C TRP A 348 46.79 -7.50 33.74
N THR A 349 45.51 -7.63 34.07
CA THR A 349 44.82 -6.71 34.99
C THR A 349 43.63 -7.40 35.67
N PRO A 350 43.45 -7.24 36.99
CA PRO A 350 42.37 -7.88 37.74
C PRO A 350 41.03 -7.18 37.53
N LYS A 351 39.99 -7.95 37.18
CA LYS A 351 38.59 -7.49 37.19
C LYS A 351 38.12 -7.26 38.63
N LYS A 352 37.78 -6.00 38.93
CA LYS A 352 37.07 -5.60 40.15
C LYS A 352 35.61 -6.06 40.04
N LYS A 353 35.13 -6.81 41.04
CA LYS A 353 33.70 -7.14 41.21
C LYS A 353 32.94 -5.85 41.54
N GLU A 354 32.06 -5.39 40.66
CA GLU A 354 31.04 -4.40 41.01
C GLU A 354 29.80 -5.12 41.56
N GLN A 355 29.39 -4.66 42.73
CA GLN A 355 28.19 -5.09 43.46
C GLN A 355 26.91 -4.62 42.74
N PRO A 356 25.79 -5.33 42.90
CA PRO A 356 24.50 -4.89 42.37
C PRO A 356 24.01 -3.63 43.12
N LYS A 357 23.78 -2.54 42.38
CA LYS A 357 23.09 -1.34 42.88
C LYS A 357 21.62 -1.65 43.20
N PRO A 358 21.06 -1.11 44.29
CA PRO A 358 19.65 -1.29 44.63
C PRO A 358 18.73 -0.51 43.66
N ALA A 359 17.58 -1.13 43.39
CA ALA A 359 16.53 -0.60 42.53
C ALA A 359 16.00 0.75 43.05
N ALA A 360 16.17 1.79 42.25
CA ALA A 360 15.48 3.05 42.45
C ALA A 360 13.99 2.88 42.08
N LYS A 361 13.11 3.08 43.07
CA LYS A 361 11.66 3.18 42.88
C LYS A 361 11.37 4.34 41.93
N GLN A 362 10.91 4.04 40.72
CA GLN A 362 10.33 5.04 39.84
C GLN A 362 8.96 5.45 40.40
N ALA A 363 8.83 6.73 40.71
CA ALA A 363 7.54 7.34 41.00
C ALA A 363 6.63 7.25 39.76
N PRO A 364 5.31 7.07 39.93
CA PRO A 364 4.39 7.03 38.81
C PRO A 364 4.40 8.39 38.06
N PRO A 365 4.38 8.39 36.72
CA PRO A 365 4.30 9.62 35.95
C PRO A 365 2.98 10.35 36.26
N PRO A 366 2.97 11.69 36.26
CA PRO A 366 1.76 12.46 36.51
C PRO A 366 0.68 12.15 35.46
N PRO A 367 -0.61 12.12 35.85
CA PRO A 367 -1.70 11.87 34.92
C PRO A 367 -1.69 12.93 33.82
N LYS A 368 -1.55 12.48 32.57
CA LYS A 368 -1.75 13.34 31.41
C LYS A 368 -3.17 13.94 31.48
N PRO A 369 -3.33 15.25 31.19
CA PRO A 369 -4.65 15.86 31.18
C PRO A 369 -5.56 15.10 30.20
N LEU A 370 -6.73 14.70 30.69
CA LEU A 370 -7.80 14.12 29.89
C LEU A 370 -8.11 15.07 28.74
N LYS A 371 -7.75 14.65 27.52
CA LYS A 371 -8.26 15.30 26.32
C LYS A 371 -9.79 15.20 26.32
N PRO A 372 -10.50 16.25 25.86
CA PRO A 372 -11.95 16.21 25.73
C PRO A 372 -12.35 14.98 24.93
N LYS A 373 -13.39 14.31 25.43
CA LYS A 373 -13.98 13.07 24.93
C LYS A 373 -14.12 13.12 23.40
N ASP A 374 -13.16 12.52 22.68
CA ASP A 374 -13.21 12.33 21.24
C ASP A 374 -14.46 11.49 20.95
N THR A 375 -15.54 12.14 20.51
CA THR A 375 -16.73 11.47 20.02
C THR A 375 -16.38 10.89 18.65
N THR A 376 -15.76 9.72 18.68
CA THR A 376 -15.43 8.92 17.50
C THR A 376 -16.68 8.15 17.12
N GLU A 377 -17.33 8.57 16.04
CA GLU A 377 -18.77 8.35 15.88
C GLU A 377 -19.17 7.27 14.86
N ILE A 378 -18.34 6.75 13.96
CA ILE A 378 -18.72 5.63 13.05
C ILE A 378 -17.49 4.93 12.54
N VAL A 379 -17.42 3.60 12.56
CA VAL A 379 -16.19 2.90 12.22
C VAL A 379 -16.33 1.89 11.08
N ILE A 380 -15.55 2.09 10.02
CA ILE A 380 -15.31 1.09 8.98
C ILE A 380 -13.95 0.44 9.26
N ASN A 381 -13.96 -0.86 9.55
CA ASN A 381 -12.74 -1.63 9.78
C ASN A 381 -12.54 -2.61 8.61
N GLN A 382 -11.36 -2.58 7.98
CA GLN A 382 -10.92 -3.54 6.95
C GLN A 382 -9.80 -4.44 7.49
N LYS A 383 -9.70 -5.64 6.91
CA LYS A 383 -8.90 -6.79 7.39
C LYS A 383 -7.49 -6.39 7.89
N GLY A 384 -7.30 -6.38 9.21
CA GLY A 384 -6.00 -6.15 9.86
C GLY A 384 -5.57 -4.69 10.05
N GLU A 385 -6.39 -3.71 9.68
CA GLU A 385 -6.06 -2.28 9.78
C GLU A 385 -6.89 -1.57 10.86
N LYS A 386 -6.39 -0.41 11.33
CA LYS A 386 -7.07 0.34 12.39
C LYS A 386 -8.43 0.85 11.93
N PRO A 387 -9.45 0.82 12.79
CA PRO A 387 -10.77 1.35 12.50
C PRO A 387 -10.74 2.83 12.06
N ILE A 388 -11.38 3.16 10.93
CA ILE A 388 -11.51 4.56 10.46
C ILE A 388 -12.81 5.14 11.00
N ALA A 389 -12.72 6.22 11.79
CA ALA A 389 -13.86 6.89 12.42
C ALA A 389 -14.44 8.05 11.55
N TYR A 390 -15.78 8.17 11.45
CA TYR A 390 -16.50 9.28 10.81
C TYR A 390 -17.50 9.95 11.75
N ASP A 391 -17.88 11.20 11.45
CA ASP A 391 -18.89 11.99 12.19
C ASP A 391 -20.25 11.94 11.46
N CYS A 392 -21.35 12.04 12.24
CA CYS A 392 -22.73 12.00 11.77
C CYS A 392 -23.08 13.02 10.66
N THR A 393 -22.33 14.12 10.55
CA THR A 393 -22.58 15.18 9.54
C THR A 393 -22.66 14.67 8.09
N ARG A 394 -22.06 13.52 7.79
CA ARG A 394 -22.10 12.89 6.46
C ARG A 394 -23.49 12.44 6.01
N PHE A 395 -24.38 12.17 6.95
CA PHE A 395 -25.72 11.64 6.65
C PHE A 395 -26.80 12.72 6.68
N TYR A 396 -26.46 13.94 7.11
CA TYR A 396 -27.41 15.07 7.15
C TYR A 396 -27.90 15.48 5.76
N THR A 397 -27.22 15.04 4.70
CA THR A 397 -27.53 15.34 3.30
C THR A 397 -28.45 14.34 2.65
N PHE A 398 -28.85 13.28 3.36
CA PHE A 398 -29.90 12.39 2.87
C PHE A 398 -31.24 13.13 2.88
N GLU A 399 -31.67 13.57 1.70
CA GLU A 399 -33.00 14.19 1.51
C GLU A 399 -34.13 13.17 1.62
N THR A 400 -33.84 11.94 1.23
CA THR A 400 -34.77 10.82 1.26
C THR A 400 -34.39 9.83 2.35
N ASN A 401 -35.39 9.09 2.82
CA ASN A 401 -35.16 7.99 3.73
C ASN A 401 -34.24 6.97 3.08
N LYS A 402 -33.18 6.58 3.78
CA LYS A 402 -32.33 5.47 3.36
C LYS A 402 -32.69 4.22 4.14
N TYR A 403 -32.30 3.07 3.61
CA TYR A 403 -32.57 1.78 4.24
C TYR A 403 -31.27 1.01 4.42
N VAL A 404 -31.13 0.36 5.56
CA VAL A 404 -30.00 -0.54 5.85
C VAL A 404 -30.53 -1.85 6.39
N ILE A 405 -29.74 -2.91 6.23
CA ILE A 405 -30.08 -4.24 6.74
C ILE A 405 -29.36 -4.39 8.08
N GLU A 406 -30.05 -4.10 9.17
CA GLU A 406 -29.54 -4.23 10.53
C GLU A 406 -29.31 -5.72 10.86
N GLU A 407 -28.10 -6.02 11.32
CA GLU A 407 -27.74 -7.33 11.89
C GLU A 407 -27.92 -7.32 13.41
N GLY A 408 -27.58 -6.21 14.05
CA GLY A 408 -27.76 -6.05 15.50
C GLY A 408 -27.22 -4.74 16.04
N VAL A 409 -27.58 -4.46 17.29
CA VAL A 409 -27.18 -3.27 18.04
C VAL A 409 -26.26 -3.65 19.19
N TYR A 410 -25.18 -2.88 19.36
CA TYR A 410 -24.10 -3.14 20.31
C TYR A 410 -23.87 -1.90 21.18
N PRO A 411 -23.78 -2.04 22.52
CA PRO A 411 -23.74 -0.88 23.42
C PRO A 411 -22.42 -0.11 23.36
N ASN A 412 -21.34 -0.73 22.88
CA ASN A 412 -20.01 -0.10 22.82
C ASN A 412 -19.18 -0.63 21.65
N TRP A 413 -18.18 0.17 21.27
CA TRP A 413 -17.30 -0.12 20.13
C TRP A 413 -16.60 -1.48 20.23
N PRO A 414 -15.99 -1.90 21.36
CA PRO A 414 -15.28 -3.19 21.45
C PRO A 414 -16.18 -4.42 21.21
N ARG A 415 -17.49 -4.32 21.47
CA ARG A 415 -18.44 -5.38 21.13
C ARG A 415 -18.81 -5.36 19.65
N ALA A 416 -19.06 -4.17 19.09
CA ALA A 416 -19.34 -4.01 17.67
C ALA A 416 -18.15 -4.47 16.79
N GLU A 417 -16.92 -4.12 17.20
CA GLU A 417 -15.70 -4.48 16.49
C GLU A 417 -15.49 -6.00 16.42
N ARG A 418 -15.66 -6.70 17.55
CA ARG A 418 -15.57 -8.16 17.59
C ARG A 418 -16.60 -8.81 16.65
N ARG A 419 -17.82 -8.25 16.59
CA ARG A 419 -18.83 -8.75 15.68
C ARG A 419 -18.49 -8.49 14.21
N LEU A 420 -18.05 -7.28 13.87
CA LEU A 420 -17.58 -6.94 12.52
C LEU A 420 -16.44 -7.86 12.07
N ALA A 421 -15.53 -8.22 12.97
CA ALA A 421 -14.45 -9.17 12.67
C ALA A 421 -14.99 -10.56 12.32
N LEU A 422 -16.02 -11.05 13.04
CA LEU A 422 -16.66 -12.34 12.75
C LEU A 422 -17.39 -12.35 11.39
N LEU A 423 -18.16 -11.29 11.11
CA LEU A 423 -18.87 -11.15 9.82
C LEU A 423 -17.89 -11.09 8.65
N ARG A 424 -16.77 -10.37 8.83
CA ARG A 424 -15.69 -10.29 7.85
C ARG A 424 -14.98 -11.61 7.62
N ASN A 425 -14.72 -12.39 8.67
CA ASN A 425 -14.14 -13.73 8.53
C ASN A 425 -15.05 -14.67 7.73
N SER A 426 -16.35 -14.39 7.73
CA SER A 426 -17.36 -15.09 6.93
C SER A 426 -17.57 -14.45 5.55
N SER A 427 -16.74 -13.47 5.17
CA SER A 427 -16.82 -12.75 3.89
C SER A 427 -18.16 -12.05 3.65
N ILE A 428 -18.86 -11.67 4.72
CA ILE A 428 -20.08 -10.87 4.67
C ILE A 428 -19.67 -9.39 4.75
N PRO A 429 -20.02 -8.56 3.76
CA PRO A 429 -19.75 -7.13 3.82
C PRO A 429 -20.63 -6.50 4.90
N SER A 430 -19.99 -5.87 5.89
CA SER A 430 -20.64 -5.28 7.05
C SER A 430 -19.93 -4.01 7.50
N ALA A 431 -20.69 -3.04 8.01
CA ALA A 431 -20.17 -1.82 8.62
C ALA A 431 -20.97 -1.45 9.87
N ALA A 432 -20.42 -0.59 10.74
CA ALA A 432 -21.09 -0.10 11.94
C ALA A 432 -21.41 1.39 11.81
N LEU A 433 -22.56 1.81 12.33
CA LEU A 433 -23.02 3.20 12.47
C LEU A 433 -23.35 3.46 13.94
N LEU A 434 -23.13 4.66 14.45
CA LEU A 434 -23.65 5.05 15.75
C LEU A 434 -25.15 5.37 15.63
N LYS A 435 -25.98 4.79 16.49
CA LYS A 435 -27.44 4.96 16.43
C LYS A 435 -27.86 6.41 16.64
N SER A 436 -27.16 7.14 17.49
CA SER A 436 -27.49 8.53 17.83
C SER A 436 -27.43 9.47 16.62
N CYS A 437 -26.74 9.09 15.53
CA CYS A 437 -26.75 9.84 14.28
C CYS A 437 -28.13 9.85 13.57
N PHE A 438 -28.97 8.84 13.82
CA PHE A 438 -30.24 8.62 13.11
C PHE A 438 -31.45 8.48 14.04
N PHE A 439 -31.21 8.08 15.29
CA PHE A 439 -32.23 7.80 16.29
C PHE A 439 -31.90 8.64 17.52
N PRO A 440 -32.56 9.79 17.71
CA PRO A 440 -32.28 10.66 18.84
C PRO A 440 -32.66 9.90 20.11
N ASN A 441 -31.73 9.86 21.07
CA ASN A 441 -31.83 9.15 22.36
C ASN A 441 -31.49 7.65 22.32
N GLU A 442 -30.97 7.15 21.20
CA GLU A 442 -30.44 5.79 21.15
C GLU A 442 -28.91 5.80 21.08
N ASP A 443 -28.28 5.25 22.11
CA ASP A 443 -26.83 5.08 22.17
C ASP A 443 -26.39 3.70 21.67
N GLY A 444 -25.12 3.61 21.29
CA GLY A 444 -24.50 2.39 20.80
C GLY A 444 -24.39 2.31 19.28
N PHE A 445 -23.81 1.21 18.82
CA PHE A 445 -23.43 0.97 17.43
C PHE A 445 -24.37 -0.05 16.80
N MET A 446 -25.03 0.34 15.72
CA MET A 446 -25.77 -0.55 14.84
C MET A 446 -24.82 -1.13 13.80
N ILE A 447 -24.77 -2.45 13.67
CA ILE A 447 -24.09 -3.12 12.57
C ILE A 447 -25.12 -3.37 11.47
N TYR A 448 -24.78 -2.97 10.25
CA TYR A 448 -25.56 -3.26 9.06
C TYR A 448 -24.77 -4.05 8.03
N LEU A 449 -25.48 -4.82 7.22
CA LEU A 449 -24.94 -5.63 6.14
C LEU A 449 -25.14 -4.95 4.79
N GLY A 450 -24.19 -5.16 3.87
CA GLY A 450 -24.29 -4.65 2.51
C GLY A 450 -24.01 -3.15 2.40
N GLU A 451 -24.86 -2.46 1.65
CA GLU A 451 -24.75 -1.02 1.37
C GLU A 451 -25.90 -0.25 2.02
N ILE A 452 -25.88 1.09 1.89
CA ILE A 452 -27.04 1.92 2.24
C ILE A 452 -27.92 2.03 0.98
N TYR A 453 -29.17 1.58 1.09
CA TYR A 453 -30.11 1.47 -0.02
C TYR A 453 -31.04 2.67 -0.11
N ASN A 454 -31.50 2.96 -1.33
CA ASN A 454 -32.43 4.06 -1.58
C ASN A 454 -33.89 3.65 -1.36
N SER A 455 -34.18 2.35 -1.49
CA SER A 455 -35.52 1.78 -1.31
C SER A 455 -35.50 0.53 -0.41
N PRO A 456 -36.61 0.19 0.26
CA PRO A 456 -36.71 -1.04 1.03
C PRO A 456 -36.72 -2.30 0.14
N GLU A 457 -37.15 -2.19 -1.12
CA GLU A 457 -37.16 -3.30 -2.08
C GLU A 457 -35.72 -3.72 -2.45
N GLU A 458 -34.82 -2.76 -2.69
CA GLU A 458 -33.40 -3.04 -2.94
C GLU A 458 -32.75 -3.77 -1.75
N ALA A 459 -33.06 -3.33 -0.52
CA ALA A 459 -32.59 -3.98 0.69
C ALA A 459 -33.15 -5.42 0.82
N SER A 460 -34.41 -5.62 0.45
CA SER A 460 -35.07 -6.94 0.48
C SER A 460 -34.44 -7.91 -0.52
N GLN A 461 -34.18 -7.47 -1.75
CA GLN A 461 -33.47 -8.27 -2.76
C GLN A 461 -32.08 -8.70 -2.29
N TYR A 462 -31.38 -7.83 -1.55
CA TYR A 462 -30.09 -8.18 -0.98
C TYR A 462 -30.21 -9.22 0.14
N ILE A 463 -31.24 -9.14 0.99
CA ILE A 463 -31.55 -10.17 1.99
C ILE A 463 -31.83 -11.51 1.30
N GLU A 464 -32.64 -11.55 0.25
CA GLU A 464 -32.91 -12.78 -0.52
C GLU A 464 -31.64 -13.38 -1.11
N LYS A 465 -30.77 -12.53 -1.68
CA LYS A 465 -29.46 -12.95 -2.18
C LYS A 465 -28.57 -13.52 -1.07
N LEU A 466 -28.57 -12.90 0.11
CA LEU A 466 -27.86 -13.43 1.27
C LEU A 466 -28.45 -14.78 1.69
N ASN A 467 -29.77 -14.91 1.75
CA ASN A 467 -30.46 -16.15 2.13
C ASN A 467 -30.18 -17.29 1.14
N GLY A 468 -30.07 -16.99 -0.16
CA GLY A 468 -29.66 -17.96 -1.18
C GLY A 468 -28.21 -18.44 -1.02
N VAL A 469 -27.33 -17.60 -0.47
CA VAL A 469 -25.94 -17.96 -0.13
C VAL A 469 -25.84 -18.61 1.27
N GLN A 470 -26.83 -18.39 2.14
CA GLN A 470 -26.83 -18.77 3.56
C GLN A 470 -26.97 -20.28 3.84
N GLN A 471 -27.39 -21.11 2.88
CA GLN A 471 -27.56 -22.56 3.13
C GLN A 471 -26.26 -23.28 3.54
N THR A 472 -25.08 -22.67 3.36
CA THR A 472 -23.78 -23.27 3.71
C THR A 472 -22.96 -22.54 4.77
N MET A 473 -23.36 -21.35 5.25
CA MET A 473 -22.47 -20.53 6.13
C MET A 473 -23.06 -19.99 7.44
N VAL A 474 -24.35 -20.14 7.74
CA VAL A 474 -24.97 -19.33 8.81
C VAL A 474 -25.70 -20.13 9.89
N ARG A 475 -24.98 -20.45 10.97
CA ARG A 475 -25.55 -20.53 12.34
C ARG A 475 -25.42 -19.20 13.11
N ASN A 476 -24.75 -18.20 12.53
CA ASN A 476 -24.18 -17.09 13.30
C ASN A 476 -24.77 -15.71 13.04
N VAL A 477 -25.70 -15.50 12.10
CA VAL A 477 -26.30 -14.19 11.80
C VAL A 477 -27.63 -14.09 12.54
N ARG A 478 -27.87 -13.00 13.28
CA ARG A 478 -29.14 -12.77 13.99
C ARG A 478 -30.25 -12.39 13.00
N GLN A 479 -31.49 -12.29 13.47
CA GLN A 479 -32.64 -11.87 12.66
C GLN A 479 -32.33 -10.55 11.94
N LEU A 480 -32.21 -10.60 10.61
CA LEU A 480 -31.95 -9.44 9.77
C LEU A 480 -33.21 -8.57 9.69
N LYS A 481 -33.05 -7.27 9.93
CA LYS A 481 -34.15 -6.31 9.90
C LYS A 481 -33.83 -5.16 8.96
N ILE A 482 -34.76 -4.80 8.08
CA ILE A 482 -34.63 -3.57 7.29
C ILE A 482 -34.99 -2.39 8.20
N VAL A 483 -34.04 -1.48 8.36
CA VAL A 483 -34.19 -0.29 9.19
C VAL A 483 -34.13 0.95 8.31
N LYS A 484 -35.13 1.81 8.52
CA LYS A 484 -35.26 3.11 7.86
C LYS A 484 -34.40 4.12 8.59
N LEU A 485 -33.36 4.61 7.94
CA LEU A 485 -32.51 5.70 8.41
C LEU A 485 -33.18 7.04 8.09
N ARG A 486 -33.58 7.77 9.13
CA ARG A 486 -33.97 9.18 9.04
C ARG A 486 -32.83 10.02 9.63
N PRO A 487 -32.24 10.95 8.88
CA PRO A 487 -31.25 11.85 9.47
C PRO A 487 -31.93 12.71 10.52
N THR A 488 -31.46 12.62 11.77
CA THR A 488 -31.84 13.58 12.78
C THR A 488 -31.10 14.89 12.55
N ARG A 489 -31.82 15.93 12.12
CA ARG A 489 -31.29 17.30 12.15
C ARG A 489 -31.25 17.76 13.60
N ARG A 490 -30.15 17.48 14.31
CA ARG A 490 -29.82 18.24 15.52
C ARG A 490 -29.17 19.54 15.04
N PHE A 491 -29.92 20.64 15.15
CA PHE A 491 -29.38 21.99 15.03
C PHE A 491 -28.61 22.36 16.29
#